data_AF-A0A7K6NMX1-F1
#
_entry.id   AF-A0A7K6NMX1-F1
#
_cell.length_a   1.000
_cell.length_b   1.000
_cell.length_c   1.000
_cell.angle_alpha   90.00
_cell.angle_beta   90.00
_cell.angle_gamma   90.00
#
_symmetry.space_group_name_H-M   'P 1'
#
loop_
_entity.id
_entity.type
_entity.pdbx_description
1 polymer ?
#
loop_
_entity_poly.entity_id
_entity_poly.type
_entity_poly.pdbx_seq_one_letter_code
_entity_poly.pdbx_strand_id
1 'polypeptide(L)'
;EYAVTQLAQTTMRSELGKLSLDRVFRERESLNANIVDAINQASDYWGIRCLRYEIKDIHVPPRVKESMQMQGEAERRKRAMVLESEGTRESAINVAEGQKQAQILASEAEKAEQINKAAGREANAVLVKARAKAEAIQLLAAALAQQHGSAAASLSVAEQYVSAFSKLAKDSNTLLLPANAGDVTSMVAQALGIYSTLTKPQAVKNQEEVPPAHEDPQPPPVEVLK
;
A
#
# COMPACT_ATOMS: atom_id res chain seq x y z
N GLU A 1 -41.23 67.30 -14.81
CA GLU A 1 -40.92 66.11 -15.62
C GLU A 1 -39.54 66.17 -16.29
N TYR A 2 -39.24 67.18 -17.11
CA TYR A 2 -37.96 67.28 -17.85
C TYR A 2 -36.70 67.17 -16.96
N ALA A 3 -36.69 67.81 -15.78
CA ALA A 3 -35.55 67.75 -14.85
C ALA A 3 -35.26 66.33 -14.33
N VAL A 4 -36.30 65.53 -14.06
CA VAL A 4 -36.16 64.15 -13.55
C VAL A 4 -35.62 63.23 -14.65
N THR A 5 -36.10 63.38 -15.89
CA THR A 5 -35.59 62.62 -17.05
C THR A 5 -34.12 62.96 -17.32
N GLN A 6 -33.73 64.22 -17.23
CA GLN A 6 -32.34 64.65 -17.44
C GLN A 6 -31.40 64.15 -16.33
N LEU A 7 -31.88 64.15 -15.08
CA LEU A 7 -31.14 63.55 -13.96
C LEU A 7 -30.92 62.06 -14.20
N ALA A 8 -31.98 61.31 -14.51
CA ALA A 8 -31.88 59.88 -14.77
C ALA A 8 -30.92 59.54 -15.94
N GLN A 9 -30.95 60.31 -17.03
CA GLN A 9 -30.03 60.12 -18.16
C GLN A 9 -28.57 60.41 -17.79
N THR A 10 -28.33 61.46 -17.00
CA THR A 10 -26.97 61.84 -16.59
C THR A 10 -26.39 60.83 -15.62
N THR A 11 -27.19 60.39 -14.64
CA THR A 11 -26.79 59.35 -13.68
C THR A 11 -26.54 58.01 -14.38
N MET A 12 -27.42 57.59 -15.30
CA MET A 12 -27.22 56.38 -16.10
C MET A 12 -25.89 56.44 -16.87
N ARG A 13 -25.61 57.57 -17.54
CA ARG A 13 -24.36 57.74 -18.31
C ARG A 13 -23.13 57.67 -17.41
N SER A 14 -23.19 58.28 -16.22
CA SER A 14 -22.10 58.27 -15.24
C SER A 14 -21.80 56.86 -14.73
N GLU A 15 -22.84 56.12 -14.29
CA GLU A 15 -22.67 54.77 -13.77
C GLU A 15 -22.22 53.78 -14.85
N LEU A 16 -22.75 53.90 -16.07
CA LEU A 16 -22.34 53.07 -17.20
C LEU A 16 -20.87 53.31 -17.59
N GLY A 17 -20.35 54.53 -17.43
CA GLY A 17 -18.97 54.88 -17.76
C GLY A 17 -17.92 54.32 -16.79
N LYS A 18 -18.32 53.93 -15.58
CA LYS A 18 -17.40 53.36 -14.57
C LYS A 18 -17.12 51.86 -14.78
N LEU A 19 -17.96 51.17 -15.57
CA LEU A 19 -17.89 49.73 -15.76
C LEU A 19 -17.41 49.39 -17.18
N SER A 20 -16.72 48.25 -17.32
CA SER A 20 -16.41 47.71 -18.65
C SER A 20 -17.66 47.16 -19.32
N LEU A 21 -17.70 47.18 -20.65
CA LEU A 21 -18.85 46.76 -21.44
C LEU A 21 -19.29 45.31 -21.14
N ASP A 22 -18.33 44.39 -20.97
CA ASP A 22 -18.61 42.99 -20.59
C ASP A 22 -19.28 42.91 -19.19
N ARG A 23 -18.83 43.73 -18.24
CA ARG A 23 -19.39 43.78 -16.88
C ARG A 23 -20.82 44.32 -16.85
N VAL A 24 -21.12 45.33 -17.68
CA VAL A 24 -22.48 45.85 -17.86
C VAL A 24 -23.45 44.75 -18.33
N PHE A 25 -23.00 43.84 -19.18
CA PHE A 25 -23.84 42.73 -19.64
C PHE A 25 -24.01 41.63 -18.58
N ARG A 26 -22.97 41.34 -17.78
CA ARG A 26 -23.00 40.29 -16.75
C ARG A 26 -23.71 40.72 -15.46
N GLU A 27 -23.58 41.98 -15.06
CA GLU A 27 -23.99 42.48 -13.74
C GLU A 27 -25.11 43.54 -13.85
N ARG A 28 -26.13 43.30 -14.71
CA ARG A 28 -27.23 44.25 -14.93
C ARG A 28 -28.00 44.60 -13.65
N GLU A 29 -28.22 43.63 -12.76
CA GLU A 29 -28.94 43.85 -11.50
C GLU A 29 -28.19 44.80 -10.55
N SER A 30 -26.87 44.60 -10.42
CA SER A 30 -26.02 45.49 -9.63
C SER A 30 -25.99 46.90 -10.21
N LEU A 31 -25.91 47.03 -11.54
CA LEU A 31 -25.98 48.34 -12.21
C LEU A 31 -27.32 49.03 -11.96
N ASN A 32 -28.45 48.31 -12.03
CA ASN A 32 -29.77 48.86 -11.75
C ASN A 32 -29.87 49.39 -10.30
N ALA A 33 -29.37 48.63 -9.33
CA ALA A 33 -29.34 49.05 -7.92
C ALA A 33 -28.52 50.33 -7.73
N ASN A 34 -27.30 50.37 -8.28
CA ASN A 34 -26.43 51.55 -8.21
C ASN A 34 -27.07 52.79 -8.84
N ILE A 35 -27.80 52.63 -9.96
CA ILE A 35 -28.52 53.74 -10.62
C ILE A 35 -29.68 54.22 -9.74
N VAL A 36 -30.46 53.32 -9.12
CA VAL A 36 -31.55 53.69 -8.22
C VAL A 36 -31.01 54.50 -7.03
N ASP A 37 -29.91 54.04 -6.42
CA ASP A 37 -29.28 54.71 -5.28
C ASP A 37 -28.79 56.11 -5.66
N ALA A 38 -28.09 56.23 -6.79
CA ALA A 38 -27.57 57.51 -7.27
C ALA A 38 -28.68 58.49 -7.69
N ILE A 39 -29.80 57.99 -8.25
CA ILE A 39 -30.97 58.84 -8.56
C ILE A 39 -31.63 59.33 -7.27
N ASN A 40 -31.82 58.46 -6.28
CA ASN A 40 -32.45 58.83 -5.00
C ASN A 40 -31.61 59.88 -4.26
N GLN A 41 -30.29 59.70 -4.19
CA GLN A 41 -29.39 60.65 -3.55
C GLN A 41 -29.45 62.05 -4.19
N ALA A 42 -29.61 62.13 -5.51
CA ALA A 42 -29.74 63.41 -6.21
C ALA A 42 -31.16 63.99 -6.19
N SER A 43 -32.18 63.16 -5.95
CA SER A 43 -33.61 63.55 -5.95
C SER A 43 -34.16 63.89 -4.56
N ASP A 44 -33.39 63.70 -3.49
CA ASP A 44 -33.81 63.97 -2.10
C ASP A 44 -34.35 65.40 -1.91
N TYR A 45 -33.71 66.40 -2.52
CA TYR A 45 -34.14 67.81 -2.45
C TYR A 45 -35.46 68.07 -3.18
N TRP A 46 -35.89 67.19 -4.07
CA TRP A 46 -37.13 67.31 -4.83
C TRP A 46 -38.29 66.55 -4.19
N GLY A 47 -38.03 65.73 -3.16
CA GLY A 47 -39.05 64.91 -2.49
C GLY A 47 -39.59 63.77 -3.36
N ILE A 48 -38.82 63.33 -4.37
CA ILE A 48 -39.20 62.26 -5.30
C ILE A 48 -38.33 61.04 -5.03
N ARG A 49 -38.92 59.84 -5.05
CA ARG A 49 -38.22 58.58 -4.85
C ARG A 49 -38.35 57.66 -6.06
N CYS A 50 -37.22 57.18 -6.57
CA CYS A 50 -37.15 56.13 -7.56
C CYS A 50 -37.34 54.77 -6.87
N LEU A 51 -38.40 54.04 -7.27
CA LEU A 51 -38.69 52.71 -6.73
C LEU A 51 -37.94 51.60 -7.46
N ARG A 52 -37.79 51.72 -8.79
CA ARG A 52 -37.14 50.72 -9.62
C ARG A 52 -36.61 51.34 -10.90
N TYR A 53 -35.43 50.89 -11.31
CA TYR A 53 -34.83 51.20 -12.60
C TYR A 53 -34.51 49.91 -13.34
N GLU A 54 -34.81 49.86 -14.64
CA GLU A 54 -34.51 48.70 -15.50
C GLU A 54 -33.94 49.15 -16.83
N ILE A 55 -32.77 48.60 -17.16
CA ILE A 55 -32.19 48.74 -18.49
C ILE A 55 -32.85 47.74 -19.42
N LYS A 56 -33.54 48.26 -20.44
CA LYS A 56 -34.19 47.47 -21.48
C LYS A 56 -33.14 46.90 -22.47
N ASP A 57 -32.75 47.69 -23.46
CA ASP A 57 -31.87 47.26 -24.55
C ASP A 57 -30.60 48.10 -24.62
N ILE A 58 -29.46 47.45 -24.85
CA ILE A 58 -28.15 48.09 -25.06
C ILE A 58 -27.71 47.79 -26.49
N HIS A 59 -27.65 48.83 -27.32
CA HIS A 59 -27.22 48.73 -28.70
C HIS A 59 -25.74 49.08 -28.82
N VAL A 60 -24.92 48.07 -29.11
CA VAL A 60 -23.47 48.22 -29.31
C VAL A 60 -23.16 48.22 -30.80
N PRO A 61 -22.26 49.09 -31.31
CA PRO A 61 -21.84 49.06 -32.70
C PRO A 61 -21.28 47.68 -33.10
N PRO A 62 -21.54 47.20 -34.34
CA PRO A 62 -21.20 45.85 -34.77
C PRO A 62 -19.69 45.54 -34.69
N ARG A 63 -18.82 46.53 -34.95
CA ARG A 63 -17.36 46.40 -34.82
C ARG A 63 -16.91 46.00 -33.41
N VAL A 64 -17.52 46.58 -32.38
CA VAL A 64 -17.17 46.28 -30.98
C VAL A 64 -17.68 44.90 -30.60
N LYS A 65 -18.88 44.53 -31.07
CA LYS A 65 -19.44 43.19 -30.84
C LYS A 65 -18.55 42.09 -31.42
N GLU A 66 -18.06 42.26 -32.65
CA GLU A 66 -17.15 41.32 -33.30
C GLU A 66 -15.83 41.18 -32.53
N SER A 67 -15.23 42.30 -32.11
CA SER A 67 -14.02 42.29 -31.29
C SER A 67 -14.22 41.57 -29.95
N MET A 68 -15.37 41.78 -29.29
CA MET A 68 -15.70 41.09 -28.04
C MET A 68 -15.88 39.59 -28.25
N GLN A 69 -16.53 39.19 -29.36
CA GLN A 69 -16.70 37.78 -29.72
C GLN A 69 -15.35 37.12 -29.98
N MET A 70 -14.48 37.76 -30.77
CA MET A 70 -13.13 37.26 -31.05
C MET A 70 -12.30 37.13 -29.76
N GLN A 71 -12.37 38.11 -28.86
CA GLN A 71 -11.69 38.05 -27.56
C GLN A 71 -12.23 36.91 -26.69
N GLY A 72 -13.55 36.75 -26.61
CA GLY A 72 -14.17 35.67 -25.84
C GLY A 72 -13.86 34.28 -26.39
N GLU A 73 -13.84 34.13 -27.71
CA GLU A 73 -13.43 32.89 -28.37
C GLU A 73 -11.96 32.58 -28.13
N ALA A 74 -11.07 33.58 -28.24
CA ALA A 74 -9.65 33.41 -27.96
C ALA A 74 -9.41 32.98 -26.50
N GLU A 75 -10.10 33.60 -25.55
CA GLU A 75 -10.01 33.22 -24.14
C GLU A 75 -10.53 31.80 -23.88
N ARG A 76 -11.70 31.44 -24.45
CA ARG A 76 -12.23 30.07 -24.37
C ARG A 76 -11.27 29.05 -24.97
N ARG A 77 -10.71 29.35 -26.15
CA ARG A 77 -9.75 28.49 -26.83
C ARG A 77 -8.46 28.31 -26.01
N LYS A 78 -7.96 29.40 -25.41
CA LYS A 78 -6.80 29.33 -24.50
C LYS A 78 -7.11 28.44 -23.29
N ARG A 79 -8.26 28.64 -22.64
CA ARG A 79 -8.66 27.82 -21.48
C ARG A 79 -8.82 26.35 -21.86
N ALA A 80 -9.44 26.04 -23.00
CA ALA A 80 -9.58 24.68 -23.51
C ALA A 80 -8.20 24.03 -23.77
N MET A 81 -7.28 24.75 -24.42
CA MET A 81 -5.93 24.25 -24.70
C MET A 81 -5.11 23.98 -23.43
N VAL A 82 -5.21 24.85 -22.42
CA VAL A 82 -4.55 24.63 -21.12
C VAL A 82 -5.12 23.39 -20.44
N LEU A 83 -6.44 23.25 -20.38
CA LEU A 83 -7.10 22.11 -19.76
C LEU A 83 -6.76 20.79 -20.47
N GLU A 84 -6.71 20.79 -21.80
CA GLU A 84 -6.29 19.63 -22.60
C GLU A 84 -4.82 19.29 -22.35
N SER A 85 -3.93 20.28 -22.30
CA SER A 85 -2.52 20.05 -21.99
C SER A 85 -2.30 19.53 -20.56
N GLU A 86 -3.11 19.98 -19.60
CA GLU A 86 -3.07 19.49 -18.22
C GLU A 86 -3.60 18.05 -18.15
N GLY A 87 -4.72 17.77 -18.81
CA GLY A 87 -5.29 16.42 -18.87
C GLY A 87 -4.36 15.40 -19.55
N THR A 88 -3.69 15.78 -20.64
CA THR A 88 -2.68 14.91 -21.30
C THR A 88 -1.49 14.64 -20.40
N ARG A 89 -0.98 15.66 -19.70
CA ARG A 89 0.11 15.51 -18.72
C ARG A 89 -0.29 14.59 -17.56
N GLU A 90 -1.45 14.81 -16.96
CA GLU A 90 -1.93 14.02 -15.83
C GLU A 90 -2.18 12.56 -16.25
N SER A 91 -2.79 12.35 -17.42
CA SER A 91 -2.98 11.01 -17.99
C SER A 91 -1.64 10.28 -18.20
N ALA A 92 -0.63 10.95 -18.78
CA ALA A 92 0.68 10.36 -19.00
C ALA A 92 1.39 9.98 -17.68
N ILE A 93 1.26 10.82 -16.65
CA ILE A 93 1.79 10.52 -15.31
C ILE A 93 1.11 9.30 -14.72
N ASN A 94 -0.22 9.23 -14.76
CA ASN A 94 -0.98 8.11 -14.21
C ASN A 94 -0.63 6.79 -14.93
N VAL A 95 -0.50 6.81 -16.26
CA VAL A 95 -0.06 5.63 -17.02
C VAL A 95 1.35 5.21 -16.63
N ALA A 96 2.30 6.14 -16.52
CA ALA A 96 3.67 5.83 -16.14
C ALA A 96 3.77 5.28 -14.71
N GLU A 97 2.99 5.83 -13.78
CA GLU A 97 2.93 5.38 -12.39
C GLU A 97 2.29 3.99 -12.28
N GLY A 98 1.20 3.74 -13.02
CA GLY A 98 0.59 2.42 -13.14
C GLY A 98 1.56 1.38 -13.71
N GLN A 99 2.32 1.73 -14.75
CA GLN A 99 3.35 0.84 -15.33
C GLN A 99 4.47 0.54 -14.34
N LYS A 100 4.98 1.57 -13.64
CA LYS A 100 6.01 1.41 -12.60
C LYS A 100 5.51 0.45 -11.51
N GLN A 101 4.29 0.67 -11.02
CA GLN A 101 3.71 -0.15 -9.97
C GLN A 101 3.50 -1.59 -10.45
N ALA A 102 2.97 -1.78 -11.66
CA ALA A 102 2.81 -3.10 -12.25
C ALA A 102 4.14 -3.84 -12.39
N GLN A 103 5.21 -3.15 -12.83
CA GLN A 103 6.54 -3.74 -12.96
C GLN A 103 7.11 -4.16 -11.59
N ILE A 104 6.93 -3.36 -10.55
CA ILE A 104 7.36 -3.68 -9.19
C ILE A 104 6.64 -4.94 -8.70
N LEU A 105 5.30 -4.95 -8.79
CA LEU A 105 4.50 -6.11 -8.38
C LEU A 105 4.87 -7.38 -9.16
N ALA A 106 5.14 -7.26 -10.46
CA ALA A 106 5.57 -8.39 -11.28
C ALA A 106 6.93 -8.96 -10.81
N SER A 107 7.92 -8.09 -10.55
CA SER A 107 9.22 -8.52 -10.03
C SER A 107 9.14 -9.12 -8.62
N GLU A 108 8.28 -8.59 -7.76
CA GLU A 108 8.02 -9.16 -6.43
C GLU A 108 7.34 -10.53 -6.53
N ALA A 109 6.35 -10.67 -7.40
CA ALA A 109 5.66 -11.92 -7.67
C ALA A 109 6.62 -12.99 -8.20
N GLU A 110 7.50 -12.64 -9.15
CA GLU A 110 8.50 -13.56 -9.68
C GLU A 110 9.47 -14.02 -8.59
N LYS A 111 9.97 -13.11 -7.75
CA LYS A 111 10.83 -13.45 -6.62
C LYS A 111 10.13 -14.41 -5.65
N ALA A 112 8.87 -14.14 -5.31
CA ALA A 112 8.08 -15.00 -4.44
C ALA A 112 7.83 -16.38 -5.07
N GLU A 113 7.53 -16.43 -6.37
CA GLU A 113 7.36 -17.68 -7.11
C GLU A 113 8.66 -18.51 -7.12
N GLN A 114 9.80 -17.88 -7.36
CA GLN A 114 11.11 -18.56 -7.33
C GLN A 114 11.41 -19.13 -5.93
N ILE A 115 11.12 -18.38 -4.87
CA ILE A 115 11.28 -18.86 -3.48
C ILE A 115 10.37 -20.06 -3.23
N ASN A 116 9.09 -19.97 -3.61
CA ASN A 116 8.12 -21.05 -3.43
C ASN A 116 8.52 -22.30 -4.22
N LYS A 117 9.02 -22.14 -5.46
CA LYS A 117 9.53 -23.25 -6.27
C LYS A 117 10.78 -23.89 -5.65
N ALA A 118 11.71 -23.09 -5.15
CA ALA A 118 12.91 -23.59 -4.48
C ALA A 118 12.54 -24.37 -3.20
N ALA A 119 11.72 -23.78 -2.32
CA ALA A 119 11.23 -24.41 -1.11
C ALA A 119 10.45 -25.70 -1.39
N GLY A 120 9.58 -25.69 -2.41
CA GLY A 120 8.84 -26.89 -2.83
C GLY A 120 9.74 -28.00 -3.36
N ARG A 121 10.78 -27.67 -4.12
CA ARG A 121 11.78 -28.65 -4.59
C ARG A 121 12.58 -29.24 -3.45
N GLU A 122 13.02 -28.43 -2.50
CA GLU A 122 13.75 -28.90 -1.32
C GLU A 122 12.88 -29.83 -0.46
N ALA A 123 11.63 -29.44 -0.18
CA ALA A 123 10.68 -30.27 0.54
C ALA A 123 10.47 -31.63 -0.15
N ASN A 124 10.25 -31.61 -1.47
CA ASN A 124 10.11 -32.84 -2.26
C ASN A 124 11.39 -33.70 -2.24
N ALA A 125 12.57 -33.08 -2.32
CA ALA A 125 13.84 -33.80 -2.27
C ALA A 125 14.05 -34.47 -0.90
N VAL A 126 13.68 -33.81 0.19
CA VAL A 126 13.73 -34.39 1.54
C VAL A 126 12.75 -35.57 1.66
N LEU A 127 11.52 -35.43 1.16
CA LEU A 127 10.53 -36.51 1.16
C LEU A 127 11.00 -37.73 0.36
N VAL A 128 11.57 -37.51 -0.83
CA VAL A 128 12.12 -38.59 -1.67
C VAL A 128 13.28 -39.28 -0.97
N LYS A 129 14.22 -38.53 -0.39
CA LYS A 129 15.35 -39.11 0.39
C LYS A 129 14.85 -39.89 1.60
N ALA A 130 13.87 -39.38 2.33
CA ALA A 130 13.28 -40.04 3.49
C ALA A 130 12.56 -41.34 3.09
N ARG A 131 11.79 -41.31 2.00
CA ARG A 131 11.10 -42.49 1.45
C ARG A 131 12.07 -43.55 0.96
N ALA A 132 13.10 -43.16 0.22
CA ALA A 132 14.15 -44.07 -0.23
C ALA A 132 14.89 -44.72 0.95
N LYS A 133 15.17 -43.95 2.01
CA LYS A 133 15.75 -44.50 3.26
C LYS A 133 14.81 -45.51 3.93
N ALA A 134 13.52 -45.19 4.05
CA ALA A 134 12.54 -46.08 4.66
C ALA A 134 12.43 -47.41 3.88
N GLU A 135 12.37 -47.35 2.56
CA GLU A 135 12.32 -48.52 1.69
C GLU A 135 13.60 -49.36 1.78
N ALA A 136 14.78 -48.71 1.78
CA ALA A 136 16.06 -49.39 1.97
C ALA A 136 16.12 -50.13 3.32
N ILE A 137 15.64 -49.53 4.40
CA ILE A 137 15.58 -50.17 5.73
C ILE A 137 14.65 -51.39 5.70
N GLN A 138 13.50 -51.30 5.03
CA GLN A 138 12.58 -52.43 4.91
C GLN A 138 13.18 -53.60 4.12
N LEU A 139 13.84 -53.32 3.00
CA LEU A 139 14.54 -54.34 2.22
C LEU A 139 15.67 -54.99 3.01
N LEU A 140 16.44 -54.19 3.77
CA LEU A 140 17.49 -54.70 4.64
C LEU A 140 16.92 -55.59 5.75
N ALA A 141 15.82 -55.18 6.39
CA ALA A 141 15.14 -55.99 7.40
C ALA A 141 14.64 -57.32 6.83
N ALA A 142 14.09 -57.32 5.61
CA ALA A 142 13.66 -58.54 4.92
C ALA A 142 14.84 -59.47 4.58
N ALA A 143 15.97 -58.92 4.14
CA ALA A 143 17.19 -59.68 3.86
C ALA A 143 17.82 -60.25 5.15
N LEU A 144 17.79 -59.49 6.24
CA LEU A 144 18.30 -59.89 7.56
C LEU A 144 17.51 -61.05 8.19
N ALA A 145 16.21 -61.17 7.87
CA ALA A 145 15.36 -62.24 8.36
C ALA A 145 15.68 -63.63 7.76
N GLN A 146 16.52 -63.72 6.71
CA GLN A 146 16.96 -64.99 6.13
C GLN A 146 18.07 -65.66 6.98
N GLN A 147 18.19 -66.99 6.92
CA GLN A 147 18.94 -67.85 7.87
C GLN A 147 20.43 -67.50 8.12
N HIS A 148 21.06 -66.63 7.32
CA HIS A 148 22.44 -66.15 7.53
C HIS A 148 22.60 -64.62 7.40
N GLY A 149 21.50 -63.86 7.36
CA GLY A 149 21.55 -62.40 7.14
C GLY A 149 22.18 -61.62 8.29
N SER A 150 21.95 -62.04 9.53
CA SER A 150 22.45 -61.36 10.74
C SER A 150 23.98 -61.37 10.87
N ALA A 151 24.64 -62.46 10.44
CA ALA A 151 26.10 -62.58 10.45
C ALA A 151 26.75 -61.75 9.32
N ALA A 152 26.09 -61.60 8.17
CA ALA A 152 26.59 -60.77 7.07
C ALA A 152 26.45 -59.27 7.38
N ALA A 153 25.37 -58.87 8.06
CA ALA A 153 25.18 -57.47 8.45
C ALA A 153 26.15 -57.00 9.52
N SER A 154 26.51 -57.83 10.50
CA SER A 154 27.51 -57.45 11.51
C SER A 154 28.89 -57.23 10.89
N LEU A 155 29.26 -58.04 9.89
CA LEU A 155 30.49 -57.86 9.12
C LEU A 155 30.45 -56.56 8.29
N SER A 156 29.31 -56.27 7.63
CA SER A 156 29.14 -55.01 6.87
C SER A 156 29.15 -53.76 7.75
N VAL A 157 28.55 -53.79 8.94
CA VAL A 157 28.63 -52.69 9.91
C VAL A 157 30.06 -52.49 10.40
N ALA A 158 30.81 -53.58 10.63
CA ALA A 158 32.23 -53.51 10.98
C ALA A 158 33.06 -52.89 9.86
N GLU A 159 32.84 -53.27 8.59
CA GLU A 159 33.48 -52.65 7.43
C GLU A 159 33.13 -51.17 7.29
N GLN A 160 31.86 -50.79 7.48
CA GLN A 160 31.43 -49.39 7.46
C GLN A 160 32.07 -48.59 8.59
N TYR A 161 32.13 -49.14 9.81
CA TYR A 161 32.80 -48.51 10.94
C TYR A 161 34.29 -48.29 10.67
N VAL A 162 35.00 -49.31 10.18
CA VAL A 162 36.42 -49.19 9.81
C VAL A 162 36.62 -48.16 8.68
N SER A 163 35.73 -48.12 7.70
CA SER A 163 35.80 -47.15 6.60
C SER A 163 35.51 -45.72 7.05
N ALA A 164 34.53 -45.53 7.95
CA ALA A 164 34.20 -44.24 8.54
C ALA A 164 35.32 -43.75 9.45
N PHE A 165 35.89 -44.65 10.25
CA PHE A 165 37.07 -44.38 11.07
C PHE A 165 38.29 -44.03 10.20
N SER A 166 38.48 -44.72 9.06
CA SER A 166 39.55 -44.40 8.10
C SER A 166 39.38 -43.01 7.47
N LYS A 167 38.15 -42.58 7.16
CA LYS A 167 37.87 -41.23 6.66
C LYS A 167 38.06 -40.17 7.75
N LEU A 168 37.62 -40.45 8.98
CA LEU A 168 37.85 -39.59 10.14
C LEU A 168 39.35 -39.41 10.42
N ALA A 169 40.12 -40.50 10.40
CA ALA A 169 41.56 -40.50 10.56
C ALA A 169 42.32 -39.75 9.45
N LYS A 170 41.72 -39.60 8.26
CA LYS A 170 42.28 -38.78 7.16
C LYS A 170 42.01 -37.29 7.32
N ASP A 171 40.85 -36.91 7.87
CA ASP A 171 40.43 -35.50 7.99
C ASP A 171 40.75 -34.86 9.36
N SER A 172 40.97 -35.62 10.43
CA SER A 172 41.27 -35.08 11.78
C SER A 172 42.70 -35.37 12.25
N ASN A 173 43.57 -34.35 12.25
CA ASN A 173 44.95 -34.38 12.77
C ASN A 173 45.04 -34.20 14.31
N THR A 174 44.03 -34.60 15.07
CA THR A 174 44.08 -34.56 16.55
C THR A 174 43.33 -35.75 17.12
N LEU A 175 44.11 -36.77 17.48
CA LEU A 175 43.63 -38.01 18.07
C LEU A 175 43.53 -37.81 19.60
N LEU A 176 42.36 -37.40 20.09
CA LEU A 176 42.04 -37.52 21.53
C LEU A 176 41.60 -38.96 21.78
N LEU A 177 42.57 -39.83 22.05
CA LEU A 177 42.33 -41.15 22.61
C LEU A 177 41.80 -40.97 24.04
N PRO A 178 40.59 -41.47 24.38
CA PRO A 178 40.29 -41.79 25.77
C PRO A 178 41.32 -42.83 26.24
N ALA A 179 41.83 -42.70 27.46
CA ALA A 179 42.90 -43.55 28.00
C ALA A 179 42.61 -45.07 28.01
N ASN A 180 41.39 -45.48 27.64
CA ASN A 180 40.95 -46.87 27.63
C ASN A 180 40.49 -47.30 26.22
N ALA A 181 41.41 -47.31 25.25
CA ALA A 181 41.18 -47.75 23.87
C ALA A 181 40.98 -49.28 23.70
N GLY A 182 40.78 -50.02 24.78
CA GLY A 182 40.60 -51.48 24.78
C GLY A 182 39.15 -51.96 24.92
N ASP A 183 38.24 -51.14 25.44
CA ASP A 183 36.88 -51.59 25.79
C ASP A 183 35.79 -50.87 24.99
N VAL A 184 35.63 -51.31 23.74
CA VAL A 184 34.54 -50.90 22.83
C VAL A 184 33.15 -51.10 23.48
N THR A 185 33.03 -52.11 24.35
CA THR A 185 31.80 -52.43 25.11
C THR A 185 31.35 -51.28 26.02
N SER A 186 32.29 -50.56 26.65
CA SER A 186 31.98 -49.45 27.56
C SER A 186 31.49 -48.21 26.82
N MET A 187 32.02 -47.97 25.63
CA MET A 187 31.65 -46.85 24.76
C MET A 187 30.26 -47.08 24.15
N VAL A 188 29.96 -48.32 23.73
CA VAL A 188 28.64 -48.72 23.25
C VAL A 188 27.62 -48.66 24.39
N ALA A 189 27.96 -49.06 25.62
CA ALA A 189 27.08 -48.94 26.77
C ALA A 189 26.75 -47.47 27.12
N GLN A 190 27.74 -46.57 27.05
CA GLN A 190 27.49 -45.13 27.23
C GLN A 190 26.63 -44.54 26.11
N ALA A 191 26.90 -44.91 24.85
CA ALA A 191 26.10 -44.47 23.71
C ALA A 191 24.65 -45.00 23.78
N LEU A 192 24.45 -46.26 24.17
CA LEU A 192 23.13 -46.84 24.41
C LEU A 192 22.43 -46.22 25.62
N GLY A 193 23.18 -45.84 26.67
CA GLY A 193 22.67 -45.08 27.81
C GLY A 193 22.13 -43.71 27.38
N ILE A 194 22.86 -43.00 26.52
CA ILE A 194 22.44 -41.71 25.96
C ILE A 194 21.25 -41.89 25.00
N TYR A 195 21.24 -42.94 24.19
CA TYR A 195 20.09 -43.28 23.36
C TYR A 195 18.84 -43.55 24.23
N SER A 196 18.99 -44.29 25.33
CA SER A 196 17.89 -44.62 26.24
C SER A 196 17.33 -43.39 26.98
N THR A 197 18.17 -42.40 27.31
CA THR A 197 17.72 -41.13 27.90
C THR A 197 17.06 -40.22 26.88
N LEU A 198 17.45 -40.29 25.61
CA LEU A 198 16.81 -39.55 24.52
C LEU A 198 15.52 -40.20 24.00
N THR A 199 15.40 -41.53 24.07
CA THR A 199 14.17 -42.27 23.72
C THR A 199 13.16 -42.37 24.88
N LYS A 200 13.52 -41.92 26.08
CA LYS A 200 12.55 -41.79 27.18
C LYS A 200 11.62 -40.62 26.84
N PRO A 201 10.31 -40.84 26.62
CA PRO A 201 9.40 -39.74 26.33
C PRO A 201 9.37 -38.84 27.57
N GLN A 202 9.83 -37.59 27.43
CA GLN A 202 9.50 -36.57 28.41
C GLN A 202 7.98 -36.38 28.37
N ALA A 203 7.31 -36.81 29.44
CA ALA A 203 5.97 -36.36 29.75
C ALA A 203 6.00 -34.84 29.85
N VAL A 204 5.33 -34.17 28.91
CA VAL A 204 5.12 -32.73 28.89
C VAL A 204 4.40 -32.35 30.18
N LYS A 205 5.12 -31.72 31.10
CA LYS A 205 4.51 -30.88 32.14
C LYS A 205 4.08 -29.59 31.43
N ASN A 206 2.77 -29.47 31.14
CA ASN A 206 2.17 -28.17 30.89
C ASN A 206 2.29 -27.36 32.19
N GLN A 207 3.23 -26.42 32.21
CA GLN A 207 3.13 -25.21 33.01
C GLN A 207 2.54 -24.15 32.09
N GLU A 208 1.23 -23.96 32.17
CA GLU A 208 0.60 -22.70 31.80
C GLU A 208 1.07 -21.65 32.81
N GLU A 209 2.12 -20.93 32.45
CA GLU A 209 2.47 -19.67 33.07
C GLU A 209 1.56 -18.60 32.44
N VAL A 210 0.37 -18.43 33.03
CA VAL A 210 -0.51 -17.30 32.74
C VAL A 210 0.09 -16.07 33.45
N PRO A 211 0.49 -15.01 32.74
CA PRO A 211 0.94 -13.78 33.40
C PRO A 211 -0.24 -13.14 34.15
N PRO A 212 -0.04 -12.60 35.38
CA PRO A 212 -1.11 -11.97 36.13
C PRO A 212 -1.63 -10.77 35.35
N ALA A 213 -2.96 -10.71 35.22
CA ALA A 213 -3.67 -9.58 34.66
C ALA A 213 -3.31 -8.31 35.44
N HIS A 214 -2.72 -7.34 34.75
CA HIS A 214 -2.63 -5.98 35.24
C HIS A 214 -4.06 -5.42 35.35
N GLU A 215 -4.51 -5.18 36.58
CA GLU A 215 -5.61 -4.28 36.89
C GLU A 215 -5.19 -2.87 36.47
N ASP A 216 -5.73 -2.39 35.36
CA ASP A 216 -5.85 -0.96 35.09
C ASP A 216 -7.22 -0.45 35.61
N PRO A 217 -7.30 0.84 36.00
CA PRO A 217 -8.23 1.31 37.01
C PRO A 217 -9.64 1.56 36.49
N GLN A 218 -10.59 1.30 37.37
CA GLN A 218 -12.01 1.60 37.23
C GLN A 218 -12.26 3.10 36.97
N PRO A 219 -13.12 3.48 35.99
CA PRO A 219 -13.50 4.87 35.82
C PRO A 219 -14.38 5.35 37.01
N PRO A 220 -14.27 6.63 37.41
CA PRO A 220 -14.97 7.14 38.59
C PRO A 220 -16.50 7.19 38.38
N PRO A 221 -17.29 7.19 39.47
CA PRO A 221 -18.75 7.22 39.40
C PRO A 221 -19.23 8.58 38.90
N VAL A 222 -20.21 8.57 38.00
CA VAL A 222 -20.93 9.77 37.56
C VAL A 222 -21.79 10.28 38.71
N GLU A 223 -21.41 11.42 39.27
CA GLU A 223 -22.24 12.21 40.18
C GLU A 223 -23.44 12.78 39.39
N VAL A 224 -24.63 12.29 39.72
CA VAL A 224 -25.90 12.90 39.31
C VAL A 224 -26.14 14.09 40.26
N LEU A 225 -25.92 15.30 39.78
CA LEU A 225 -26.39 16.52 40.44
C LEU A 225 -27.65 17.04 39.74
N LYS A 226 -28.62 17.37 40.60
CA LYS A 226 -29.84 18.13 40.33
C LYS A 226 -29.55 19.48 39.68
#